data_AF-A0A210PVU5-F1
#
_entry.id   AF-A0A210PVU5-F1
#
_cell.length_a   1.000
_cell.length_b   1.000
_cell.length_c   1.000
_cell.angle_alpha   90.00
_cell.angle_beta   90.00
_cell.angle_gamma   90.00
#
_symmetry.space_group_name_H-M   'P 1'
#
loop_
_entity.id
_entity.type
_entity.pdbx_description
1 polymer ?
#
loop_
_entity_poly.entity_id
_entity_poly.type
_entity_poly.pdbx_seq_one_letter_code
_entity_poly.pdbx_strand_id
1 'polypeptide(L)'
;MKFVCTDIVEMKFVCTDIVEMKFVCTDIVEMKFVCTDIVEMKFVCTDIVEMKFVCTDIVEMKFVCTDIVEMKFVCTDIVEMKFVCTDIVEMKFVCTDIVEMKFVCTDIVEMKFVCTDIEEMKFVCTGIAEMKFVCTDIVEMKFVCTDIVEMKFVCTDIVEMKFV
;
A
#
# COMPACT_ATOMS: atom_id res chain seq x y z
N MET A 1 12.91 -1.05 -16.25
CA MET A 1 14.19 -1.20 -15.52
C MET A 1 14.10 -2.41 -14.60
N LYS A 2 15.20 -3.14 -14.37
CA LYS A 2 15.21 -4.30 -13.46
C LYS A 2 16.36 -4.19 -12.47
N PHE A 3 16.05 -4.31 -11.18
CA PHE A 3 17.02 -4.32 -10.08
C PHE A 3 16.93 -5.65 -9.33
N VAL A 4 18.08 -6.24 -9.03
CA VAL A 4 18.22 -7.44 -8.21
C VAL A 4 19.37 -7.20 -7.25
N CYS A 5 19.09 -7.23 -5.95
CA CYS A 5 20.06 -7.05 -4.88
C CYS A 5 19.84 -8.09 -3.78
N THR A 6 20.86 -8.30 -2.95
CA THR A 6 20.69 -8.96 -1.66
C THR A 6 20.28 -7.91 -0.65
N ASP A 7 21.13 -6.90 -0.45
CA ASP A 7 20.90 -5.87 0.57
C ASP A 7 21.00 -4.47 -0.01
N ILE A 8 20.15 -3.57 0.50
CA ILE A 8 20.24 -2.13 0.30
C ILE A 8 20.22 -1.44 1.64
N VAL A 9 21.26 -0.65 1.90
CA VAL A 9 21.30 0.23 3.07
C VAL A 9 20.46 1.47 2.83
N GLU A 10 20.66 2.15 1.70
CA GLU A 10 19.89 3.33 1.34
C GLU A 10 19.76 3.41 -0.18
N MET A 11 18.55 3.66 -0.67
CA MET A 11 18.33 3.96 -2.08
C MET A 11 17.27 5.05 -2.26
N LYS A 12 17.61 6.05 -3.06
CA LYS A 12 16.68 7.12 -3.45
C LYS A 12 16.48 7.13 -4.96
N PHE A 13 15.23 7.03 -5.39
CA PHE A 13 14.82 7.14 -6.77
C PHE A 13 13.97 8.40 -6.96
N VAL A 14 14.37 9.26 -7.92
CA VAL A 14 13.63 10.46 -8.30
C VAL A 14 13.56 10.52 -9.81
N CYS A 15 12.36 10.53 -10.36
CA CYS A 15 12.14 10.60 -11.80
C CYS A 15 10.82 11.28 -12.12
N THR A 16 10.63 11.67 -13.38
CA THR A 16 9.33 12.12 -13.87
C THR A 16 8.46 10.89 -14.15
N ASP A 17 8.94 9.99 -15.01
CA ASP A 17 8.14 8.85 -15.48
C ASP A 17 8.85 7.51 -15.29
N ILE A 18 8.09 6.50 -14.88
CA ILE A 18 8.46 5.09 -14.93
C ILE A 18 7.48 4.36 -15.84
N VAL A 19 7.96 3.92 -17.01
CA VAL A 19 7.13 3.07 -17.88
C VAL A 19 7.03 1.65 -17.33
N GLU A 20 8.16 1.08 -16.91
CA GLU A 20 8.18 -0.25 -16.30
C GLU A 20 9.36 -0.34 -15.33
N MET A 21 9.12 -0.79 -14.10
CA MET A 21 10.17 -1.08 -13.14
C MET A 21 9.90 -2.37 -12.38
N LYS A 22 10.90 -3.26 -12.35
CA LYS A 22 10.90 -4.45 -11.51
C LYS A 22 12.03 -4.38 -10.49
N PHE A 23 11.68 -4.53 -9.23
CA PHE A 23 12.61 -4.50 -8.11
C PHE A 23 12.52 -5.79 -7.33
N VAL A 24 13.67 -6.41 -7.06
CA VAL A 24 13.79 -7.61 -6.22
C VAL A 24 14.95 -7.42 -5.27
N CYS A 25 14.70 -7.45 -3.96
CA CYS A 25 15.75 -7.44 -2.94
C CYS A 25 15.46 -8.47 -1.85
N THR A 26 16.47 -8.85 -1.07
CA THR A 26 16.23 -9.58 0.18
C THR A 26 15.90 -8.55 1.26
N ASP A 27 16.84 -7.64 1.54
CA ASP A 27 16.73 -6.69 2.65
C ASP A 27 16.88 -5.24 2.20
N ILE A 28 16.04 -4.37 2.73
CA ILE A 28 16.10 -2.92 2.50
C ILE A 28 16.01 -2.21 3.84
N VAL A 29 17.05 -1.43 4.17
CA VAL A 29 17.02 -0.59 5.36
C VAL A 29 16.24 0.69 5.08
N GLU A 30 16.62 1.47 4.07
CA GLU A 30 15.88 2.68 3.69
C GLU A 30 15.70 2.77 2.18
N MET A 31 14.45 3.02 1.76
CA MET A 31 14.15 3.29 0.36
C MET A 31 13.16 4.43 0.18
N LYS A 32 13.51 5.37 -0.70
CA LYS A 32 12.65 6.49 -1.06
C LYS A 32 12.40 6.56 -2.56
N PHE A 33 11.14 6.48 -2.95
CA PHE A 33 10.67 6.72 -4.31
C PHE A 33 9.91 8.04 -4.39
N VAL A 34 10.27 8.86 -5.38
CA VAL A 34 9.52 10.05 -5.78
C VAL A 34 9.37 10.02 -7.30
N CYS A 35 8.13 9.90 -7.77
CA CYS A 35 7.81 9.89 -9.20
C CYS A 35 6.65 10.84 -9.48
N THR A 36 6.54 11.33 -10.71
CA THR A 36 5.27 11.91 -11.18
C THR A 36 4.37 10.76 -11.61
N ASP A 37 4.78 9.99 -12.62
CA ASP A 37 3.93 8.98 -13.23
C ASP A 37 4.57 7.59 -13.23
N ILE A 38 3.80 6.57 -12.88
CA ILE A 38 4.22 5.17 -12.90
C ILE A 38 3.19 4.37 -13.70
N VAL A 39 3.61 3.83 -14.83
CA VAL A 39 2.76 2.95 -15.64
C VAL A 39 2.76 1.54 -15.04
N GLU A 40 3.91 0.92 -14.85
CA GLU A 40 3.99 -0.40 -14.19
C GLU A 40 5.17 -0.46 -13.22
N MET A 41 4.88 -0.85 -11.97
CA MET A 41 5.90 -1.16 -10.99
C MET A 41 5.62 -2.47 -10.28
N LYS A 42 6.62 -3.36 -10.28
CA LYS A 42 6.63 -4.58 -9.48
C LYS A 42 7.76 -4.55 -8.46
N PHE A 43 7.39 -4.66 -7.19
CA PHE A 43 8.30 -4.68 -6.07
C PHE A 43 8.18 -5.99 -5.31
N VAL A 44 9.32 -6.66 -5.06
CA VAL A 44 9.40 -7.88 -4.28
C VAL A 44 10.56 -7.76 -3.29
N CYS A 45 10.26 -7.88 -1.99
CA CYS A 45 11.27 -7.87 -0.95
C CYS A 45 11.03 -8.98 0.08
N THR A 46 12.05 -9.36 0.84
CA THR A 46 11.82 -10.14 2.05
C THR A 46 11.51 -9.17 3.18
N ASP A 47 12.47 -8.31 3.51
CA ASP A 47 12.37 -7.40 4.66
C ASP A 47 12.60 -5.95 4.26
N ILE A 48 11.78 -5.05 4.83
CA ILE A 48 11.91 -3.60 4.65
C ILE A 48 11.83 -2.92 6.02
N VAL A 49 12.84 -2.15 6.36
CA VAL A 49 12.81 -1.34 7.58
C VAL A 49 12.05 -0.03 7.33
N GLU A 50 12.46 0.78 6.36
CA GLU A 50 11.72 2.00 6.01
C GLU A 50 11.53 2.13 4.49
N MET A 51 10.29 2.34 4.08
CA MET A 51 9.96 2.70 2.70
C MET A 51 9.07 3.93 2.64
N LYS A 52 9.50 4.92 1.87
CA LYS A 52 8.69 6.09 1.51
C LYS A 52 8.42 6.12 0.03
N PHE A 53 7.16 6.15 -0.33
CA PHE A 53 6.68 6.26 -1.70
C PHE A 53 5.86 7.52 -1.88
N VAL A 54 6.21 8.34 -2.87
CA VAL A 54 5.47 9.55 -3.25
C VAL A 54 5.30 9.56 -4.75
N CYS A 55 4.07 9.61 -5.21
CA CYS A 55 3.70 9.57 -6.62
C CYS A 55 2.58 10.58 -6.91
N THR A 56 2.46 11.04 -8.15
CA THR A 56 1.23 11.71 -8.61
C THR A 56 0.28 10.62 -9.08
N ASP A 57 0.67 9.86 -10.12
CA ASP A 57 -0.22 8.90 -10.78
C ASP A 57 0.42 7.51 -10.88
N ILE A 58 -0.35 6.48 -10.54
CA ILE A 58 0.02 5.08 -10.70
C ILE A 58 -1.03 4.36 -11.51
N VAL A 59 -0.64 3.78 -12.64
CA VAL A 59 -1.51 2.90 -13.42
C VAL A 59 -1.52 1.50 -12.80
N GLU A 60 -0.36 0.86 -12.63
CA GLU A 60 -0.29 -0.46 -12.00
C GLU A 60 0.89 -0.58 -11.03
N MET A 61 0.59 -0.97 -9.78
CA MET A 61 1.60 -1.34 -8.80
C MET A 61 1.32 -2.70 -8.17
N LYS A 62 2.33 -3.57 -8.22
CA LYS A 62 2.35 -4.85 -7.49
C LYS A 62 3.45 -4.81 -6.44
N PHE A 63 3.07 -4.96 -5.19
CA PHE A 63 3.97 -4.97 -4.06
C PHE A 63 3.84 -6.29 -3.28
N VAL A 64 4.96 -6.97 -3.08
CA VAL A 64 5.03 -8.21 -2.31
C VAL A 64 6.20 -8.12 -1.33
N CYS A 65 5.92 -8.29 -0.04
CA CYS A 65 6.93 -8.32 1.00
C CYS A 65 6.65 -9.45 2.00
N THR A 66 7.67 -9.89 2.74
CA THR A 66 7.42 -10.71 3.93
C THR A 66 7.12 -9.76 5.08
N ASP A 67 8.09 -8.92 5.44
CA ASP A 67 7.99 -8.05 6.62
C ASP A 67 8.27 -6.58 6.28
N ILE A 68 7.49 -5.69 6.89
CA ILE A 68 7.66 -4.24 6.79
C ILE A 68 7.59 -3.62 8.17
N VAL A 69 8.63 -2.85 8.54
CA VAL A 69 8.61 -2.08 9.79
C VAL A 69 7.87 -0.76 9.61
N GLU A 70 8.28 0.10 8.69
CA GLU A 70 7.55 1.34 8.38
C GLU A 70 7.38 1.54 6.87
N MET A 71 6.12 1.75 6.46
CA MET A 71 5.80 2.21 5.12
C MET A 71 5.01 3.50 5.16
N LYS A 72 5.45 4.49 4.39
CA LYS A 72 4.68 5.69 4.07
C LYS A 72 4.42 5.73 2.57
N PHE A 73 3.16 5.79 2.19
CA PHE A 73 2.71 5.83 0.81
C PHE A 73 1.80 7.05 0.62
N VAL A 74 2.13 7.88 -0.37
CA VAL A 74 1.37 9.07 -0.75
C VAL A 74 1.22 9.07 -2.26
N CYS A 75 -0.01 9.09 -2.74
CA CYS A 75 -0.33 9.22 -4.16
C CYS A 75 -1.48 10.21 -4.37
N THR A 76 -1.61 10.78 -5.57
CA THR A 76 -2.86 11.44 -5.95
C THR A 76 -3.81 10.37 -6.45
N ASP A 77 -3.44 9.69 -7.54
CA ASP A 77 -4.33 8.77 -8.25
C ASP A 77 -3.71 7.38 -8.41
N ILE A 78 -4.52 6.35 -8.19
CA ILE A 78 -4.15 4.95 -8.39
C ILE A 78 -5.23 4.24 -9.21
N VAL A 79 -4.84 3.67 -10.34
CA VAL A 79 -5.74 2.83 -11.13
C VAL A 79 -5.79 1.42 -10.56
N GLU A 80 -4.64 0.74 -10.42
CA GLU A 80 -4.59 -0.60 -9.83
C GLU A 80 -3.42 -0.74 -8.85
N MET A 81 -3.74 -1.15 -7.61
CA MET A 81 -2.74 -1.54 -6.63
C MET A 81 -3.03 -2.94 -6.07
N LYS A 82 -2.01 -3.80 -6.12
CA LYS A 82 -1.98 -5.09 -5.42
C LYS A 82 -0.87 -5.07 -4.40
N PHE A 83 -1.25 -5.24 -3.14
CA PHE A 83 -0.33 -5.25 -2.01
C PHE A 83 -0.49 -6.56 -1.25
N VAL A 84 0.61 -7.28 -1.07
CA VAL A 84 0.68 -8.53 -0.32
C VAL A 84 1.84 -8.47 0.66
N CYS A 85 1.56 -8.67 1.94
CA CYS A 85 2.57 -8.73 2.99
C CYS A 85 2.26 -9.89 3.96
N THR A 86 3.27 -10.38 4.67
CA THR A 86 3.00 -11.25 5.83
C THR A 86 2.73 -10.35 7.03
N ASP A 87 3.72 -9.55 7.43
CA ASP A 87 3.64 -8.72 8.63
C ASP A 87 3.96 -7.24 8.35
N ILE A 88 3.18 -6.35 8.96
CA ILE A 88 3.40 -4.91 8.91
C ILE A 88 3.35 -4.33 10.32
N VAL A 89 4.40 -3.61 10.71
CA VAL A 89 4.39 -2.88 11.98
C VAL A 89 3.65 -1.55 11.83
N GLU A 90 4.08 -0.67 10.93
CA GLU A 90 3.37 0.59 10.67
C GLU A 90 3.20 0.86 9.17
N MET A 91 1.97 1.15 8.76
CA MET A 91 1.67 1.66 7.43
C MET A 91 0.88 2.97 7.50
N LYS A 92 1.41 3.99 6.82
CA LYS A 92 0.72 5.24 6.50
C LYS A 92 0.41 5.26 5.01
N PHE A 93 -0.87 5.23 4.65
CA PHE A 93 -1.32 5.30 3.27
C PHE A 93 -2.25 6.49 3.09
N VAL A 94 -1.93 7.36 2.13
CA VAL A 94 -2.71 8.55 1.77
C VAL A 94 -2.88 8.59 0.26
N CYS A 95 -4.12 8.66 -0.21
CA CYS A 95 -4.44 8.82 -1.62
C CYS A 95 -5.56 9.86 -1.81
N THR A 96 -5.65 10.46 -3.00
CA THR A 96 -6.87 11.18 -3.39
C THR A 96 -7.85 10.16 -3.94
N ASP A 97 -7.52 9.50 -5.05
CA ASP A 97 -8.44 8.60 -5.74
C ASP A 97 -7.84 7.21 -5.97
N ILE A 98 -8.68 6.19 -5.78
CA ILE A 98 -8.33 4.79 -6.05
C ILE A 98 -9.44 4.14 -6.86
N VAL A 99 -9.09 3.59 -8.02
CA VAL A 99 -10.00 2.78 -8.82
C VAL A 99 -10.06 1.35 -8.26
N GLU A 100 -8.94 0.63 -8.21
CA GLU A 100 -8.90 -0.73 -7.66
C GLU A 100 -7.74 -0.93 -6.68
N MET A 101 -8.06 -1.34 -5.46
CA MET A 101 -7.06 -1.78 -4.48
C MET A 101 -7.36 -3.17 -3.95
N LYS A 102 -6.35 -4.04 -4.03
CA LYS A 102 -6.31 -5.35 -3.36
C LYS A 102 -5.19 -5.35 -2.34
N PHE A 103 -5.57 -5.46 -1.08
CA PHE A 103 -4.66 -5.52 0.04
C PHE A 103 -4.83 -6.85 0.79
N VAL A 104 -3.73 -7.58 0.94
CA VAL A 104 -3.69 -8.85 1.67
C VAL A 104 -2.53 -8.82 2.66
N CYS A 105 -2.81 -9.03 3.93
CA CYS A 105 -1.79 -9.14 4.97
C CYS A 105 -2.10 -10.29 5.93
N THR A 106 -1.10 -10.90 6.56
CA THR A 106 -1.39 -11.78 7.70
C THR A 106 -1.70 -10.93 8.91
N ASP A 107 -0.72 -10.16 9.38
CA ASP A 107 -0.84 -9.34 10.59
C ASP A 107 -0.42 -7.88 10.37
N ILE A 108 -1.15 -6.97 11.01
CA ILE A 108 -0.84 -5.53 11.01
C ILE A 108 -0.90 -4.99 12.42
N VAL A 109 0.17 -4.32 12.87
CA VAL A 109 0.17 -3.66 14.18
C VAL A 109 -0.56 -2.32 14.10
N GLU A 110 -0.12 -1.39 13.24
CA GLU A 110 -0.82 -0.11 13.04
C GLU A 110 -1.01 0.20 11.55
N MET A 111 -2.26 0.44 11.17
CA MET A 111 -2.61 0.96 9.85
C MET A 111 -3.32 2.30 9.95
N LYS A 112 -2.82 3.29 9.21
CA LYS A 112 -3.53 4.54 8.90
C LYS A 112 -3.78 4.60 7.41
N PHE A 113 -5.05 4.59 7.03
CA PHE A 113 -5.50 4.70 5.65
C PHE A 113 -6.40 5.91 5.51
N VAL A 114 -6.04 6.81 4.58
CA VAL A 114 -6.82 8.00 4.26
C VAL A 114 -6.97 8.08 2.75
N CYS A 115 -8.21 8.12 2.27
CA CYS A 115 -8.51 8.34 0.85
C CYS A 115 -9.60 9.40 0.69
N THR A 116 -9.71 10.03 -0.48
CA THR A 116 -10.90 10.83 -0.79
C THR A 116 -11.95 9.89 -1.35
N ASP A 117 -11.65 9.26 -2.49
CA ASP A 117 -12.60 8.42 -3.21
C ASP A 117 -12.01 7.04 -3.50
N ILE A 118 -12.85 6.01 -3.39
CA ILE A 118 -12.51 4.63 -3.69
C ILE A 118 -13.61 3.99 -4.53
N GLU A 119 -13.30 3.52 -5.74
CA GLU A 119 -14.24 2.73 -6.52
C GLU A 119 -14.34 1.29 -6.01
N GLU A 120 -13.22 0.56 -5.94
CA GLU A 120 -13.21 -0.83 -5.45
C GLU A 120 -12.04 -1.08 -4.49
N MET A 121 -12.36 -1.53 -3.28
CA MET A 121 -11.37 -2.01 -2.31
C MET A 121 -11.68 -3.43 -1.85
N LYS A 122 -10.67 -4.30 -1.95
CA LYS A 122 -10.62 -5.62 -1.33
C LYS A 122 -9.51 -5.63 -0.29
N PHE A 123 -9.88 -5.69 0.97
CA PHE A 123 -8.97 -5.78 2.08
C PHE A 123 -9.14 -7.13 2.77
N VAL A 124 -8.05 -7.89 2.94
CA VAL A 124 -8.04 -9.19 3.61
C VAL A 124 -6.90 -9.20 4.62
N CYS A 125 -7.22 -9.48 5.88
CA CYS A 125 -6.22 -9.62 6.93
C CYS A 125 -6.55 -10.75 7.91
N THR A 126 -5.56 -11.36 8.56
CA THR A 126 -5.84 -12.28 9.67
C THR A 126 -6.03 -11.48 10.96
N GLY A 127 -5.07 -10.65 11.35
CA GLY A 127 -5.11 -9.87 12.58
C GLY A 127 -4.71 -8.40 12.39
N ILE A 128 -5.46 -7.50 13.03
CA ILE A 128 -5.09 -6.07 13.11
C ILE A 128 -5.15 -5.60 14.55
N ALA A 129 -4.06 -5.02 15.06
CA ALA A 129 -4.08 -4.42 16.39
C ALA A 129 -4.77 -3.03 16.36
N GLU A 130 -4.33 -2.11 15.50
CA GLU A 130 -4.95 -0.80 15.34
C GLU A 130 -5.18 -0.43 13.88
N MET A 131 -6.43 -0.11 13.53
CA MET A 131 -6.79 0.44 12.22
C MET A 131 -7.47 1.79 12.37
N LYS A 132 -6.97 2.78 11.62
CA LYS A 132 -7.64 4.06 11.36
C LYS A 132 -7.89 4.16 9.87
N PHE A 133 -9.15 4.14 9.49
CA PHE A 133 -9.59 4.24 8.11
C PHE A 133 -10.50 5.45 7.96
N VAL A 134 -10.13 6.36 7.05
CA VAL A 134 -10.89 7.57 6.74
C VAL A 134 -11.06 7.66 5.23
N CYS A 135 -12.30 7.80 4.77
CA CYS A 135 -12.61 8.04 3.37
C CYS A 135 -13.72 9.09 3.24
N THR A 136 -13.80 9.80 2.12
CA THR A 136 -15.01 10.57 1.81
C THR A 136 -16.04 9.63 1.23
N ASP A 137 -15.78 9.06 0.05
CA ASP A 137 -16.73 8.23 -0.70
C ASP A 137 -16.15 6.85 -1.05
N ILE A 138 -16.99 5.81 -0.96
CA ILE A 138 -16.65 4.44 -1.34
C ILE A 138 -17.78 3.84 -2.17
N VAL A 139 -17.47 3.31 -3.35
CA VAL A 139 -18.45 2.58 -4.17
C VAL A 139 -18.57 1.12 -3.70
N GLU A 140 -17.50 0.33 -3.75
CA GLU A 140 -17.50 -1.05 -3.24
C GLU A 140 -16.32 -1.31 -2.30
N MET A 141 -16.62 -1.77 -1.09
CA MET A 141 -15.62 -2.29 -0.15
C MET A 141 -15.95 -3.70 0.29
N LYS A 142 -15.01 -4.61 0.06
CA LYS A 142 -14.98 -5.92 0.70
C LYS A 142 -13.84 -5.96 1.70
N PHE A 143 -14.19 -6.06 2.96
CA PHE A 143 -13.25 -6.17 4.07
C PHE A 143 -13.40 -7.54 4.72
N VAL A 144 -12.31 -8.29 4.82
CA VAL A 144 -12.29 -9.61 5.46
C VAL A 144 -11.24 -9.61 6.55
N CYS A 145 -11.62 -9.82 7.81
CA CYS A 145 -10.65 -9.92 8.90
C CYS A 145 -11.07 -10.88 10.00
N THR A 146 -10.14 -11.70 10.49
CA THR A 146 -10.44 -12.67 11.55
C THR A 146 -10.43 -12.03 12.94
N ASP A 147 -9.49 -11.11 13.20
CA ASP A 147 -9.38 -10.41 14.50
C ASP A 147 -8.98 -8.94 14.32
N ILE A 148 -9.66 -8.06 15.04
CA ILE A 148 -9.33 -6.65 15.14
C ILE A 148 -9.46 -6.18 16.58
N VAL A 149 -8.38 -5.64 17.14
CA VAL A 149 -8.39 -5.13 18.53
C VAL A 149 -9.01 -3.73 18.59
N GLU A 150 -8.55 -2.78 17.75
CA GLU A 150 -9.15 -1.44 17.66
C GLU A 150 -9.34 -1.02 16.19
N MET A 151 -10.58 -0.63 15.85
CA MET A 151 -10.91 -0.04 14.56
C MET A 151 -11.60 1.30 14.73
N LYS A 152 -11.07 2.33 14.07
CA LYS A 152 -11.74 3.61 13.81
C LYS A 152 -11.99 3.71 12.32
N PHE A 153 -13.26 3.68 11.94
CA PHE A 153 -13.70 3.80 10.57
C PHE A 153 -14.59 5.02 10.41
N VAL A 154 -14.24 5.92 9.49
CA VAL A 154 -14.99 7.14 9.18
C VAL A 154 -15.16 7.21 7.67
N CYS A 155 -16.40 7.26 7.20
CA CYS A 155 -16.73 7.46 5.80
C CYS A 155 -17.99 8.31 5.66
N THR A 156 -18.03 9.19 4.66
CA THR A 156 -19.18 10.08 4.44
C THR A 156 -20.25 9.38 3.62
N ASP A 157 -19.88 8.70 2.52
CA ASP A 157 -20.80 7.91 1.70
C ASP A 157 -20.22 6.54 1.35
N ILE A 158 -21.08 5.51 1.43
CA ILE A 158 -20.75 4.13 1.05
C ILE A 158 -21.93 3.55 0.30
N VAL A 159 -21.70 3.14 -0.95
CA VAL A 159 -22.71 2.46 -1.76
C VAL A 159 -22.85 1.00 -1.36
N GLU A 160 -21.74 0.24 -1.31
CA GLU A 160 -21.74 -1.16 -0.87
C GLU A 160 -20.54 -1.49 0.02
N MET A 161 -20.82 -2.08 1.20
CA MET A 161 -19.79 -2.63 2.07
C MET A 161 -20.15 -4.06 2.50
N LYS A 162 -19.21 -4.98 2.28
CA LYS A 162 -19.23 -6.34 2.81
C LYS A 162 -18.09 -6.49 3.82
N PHE A 163 -18.43 -6.65 5.09
CA PHE A 163 -17.50 -7.00 6.15
C PHE A 163 -17.65 -8.47 6.50
N VAL A 164 -16.57 -9.24 6.48
CA VAL A 164 -16.54 -10.71 6.71
C VAL A 164 -15.52 -11.08 7.76
#